data_AF-A0AAN4YJ18-F1
#
_entry.id   AF-A0AAN4YJ18-F1
#
_cell.length_a   1.000
_cell.length_b   1.000
_cell.length_c   1.000
_cell.angle_alpha   90.00
_cell.angle_beta   90.00
_cell.angle_gamma   90.00
#
_symmetry.space_group_name_H-M   'P 1'
#
loop_
_entity.id
_entity.type
_entity.pdbx_description
1 polymer ?
#
loop_
_entity_poly.entity_id
_entity_poly.type
_entity_poly.pdbx_seq_one_letter_code
_entity_poly.pdbx_strand_id
1 'polypeptide(L)'
;MPPRVQNQLVTNTLLPYLSSSSTSTSTISKIPTQCSSSSITSTSRRTCRPFSSTVASQTKLRNEMFTWLNGEGAALKNHIPGSTNYLTQIKERDEQPVGRTRPFPLNQNFVSESILSEELRNEIYDRVVNQKKSVRAVSVDLGVDMRRVGAVVRLVELEKRQKQQVCVPLFFISLLDPAQAPPRCNDETIIKSISLYDLV
;
A
#
# COMPACT_ATOMS: atom_id res chain seq x y z
N MET A 1 34.03 -2.82 16.28
CA MET A 1 32.72 -3.19 15.71
C MET A 1 31.62 -2.59 16.59
N PRO A 2 30.58 -1.96 16.03
CA PRO A 2 29.47 -1.45 16.83
C PRO A 2 28.56 -2.60 17.31
N PRO A 3 28.01 -2.54 18.54
CA PRO A 3 27.24 -3.64 19.12
C PRO A 3 25.80 -3.74 18.56
N ARG A 4 25.32 -4.98 18.46
CA ARG A 4 24.03 -5.40 17.87
C ARG A 4 22.88 -5.18 18.85
N VAL A 5 21.90 -4.37 18.46
CA VAL A 5 20.66 -4.11 19.22
C VAL A 5 19.75 -5.34 19.13
N GLN A 6 19.26 -5.83 20.28
CA GLN A 6 18.25 -6.88 20.38
C GLN A 6 16.84 -6.26 20.35
N ASN A 7 15.99 -6.71 19.42
CA ASN A 7 14.59 -6.31 19.36
C ASN A 7 13.80 -7.06 20.45
N GLN A 8 13.30 -6.36 21.46
CA GLN A 8 12.30 -6.93 22.37
C GLN A 8 10.89 -6.75 21.81
N LEU A 9 10.13 -7.85 21.82
CA LEU A 9 8.73 -7.94 21.44
C LEU A 9 7.87 -7.10 22.38
N VAL A 10 7.16 -6.11 21.83
CA VAL A 10 6.20 -5.29 22.59
C VAL A 10 4.82 -5.96 22.49
N THR A 11 4.39 -6.63 23.55
CA THR A 11 2.99 -7.05 23.71
C THR A 11 2.18 -5.87 24.26
N ASN A 12 1.35 -5.25 23.42
CA ASN A 12 0.36 -4.27 23.86
C ASN A 12 -0.91 -5.01 24.30
N THR A 13 -1.07 -5.24 25.60
CA THR A 13 -2.33 -5.70 26.17
C THR A 13 -2.66 -4.89 27.40
N LEU A 14 -3.43 -3.81 27.27
CA LEU A 14 -4.15 -3.21 28.40
C LEU A 14 -5.49 -2.60 27.95
N LEU A 15 -6.56 -3.36 28.19
CA LEU A 15 -7.83 -2.81 28.67
C LEU A 15 -7.72 -2.63 30.20
N PRO A 16 -8.27 -1.55 30.81
CA PRO A 16 -8.24 -1.37 32.24
C PRO A 16 -9.45 -2.06 32.89
N TYR A 17 -9.21 -3.04 33.76
CA TYR A 17 -10.19 -3.46 34.76
C TYR A 17 -9.88 -2.76 36.09
N LEU A 18 -10.95 -2.26 36.71
CA LEU A 18 -10.98 -1.57 38.00
C LEU A 18 -10.48 -2.49 39.12
N SER A 19 -9.66 -1.97 40.04
CA SER A 19 -9.99 -1.88 41.49
C SER A 19 -8.77 -1.77 42.41
N SER A 20 -8.86 -0.77 43.29
CA SER A 20 -8.59 -0.81 44.74
C SER A 20 -7.17 -0.86 45.35
N SER A 21 -6.99 0.14 46.22
CA SER A 21 -6.33 0.12 47.53
C SER A 21 -4.81 0.22 47.65
N SER A 22 -4.40 1.41 48.12
CA SER A 22 -3.42 1.71 49.17
C SER A 22 -2.20 0.80 49.34
N THR A 23 -0.99 1.36 49.22
CA THR A 23 -0.03 1.61 50.33
C THR A 23 1.30 2.12 49.75
N SER A 24 1.70 3.31 50.20
CA SER A 24 3.06 3.83 50.44
C SER A 24 4.27 3.15 49.79
N THR A 25 5.06 3.90 49.01
CA THR A 25 6.43 4.36 49.36
C THR A 25 7.13 5.06 48.18
N SER A 26 7.54 6.31 48.43
CA SER A 26 8.82 6.99 48.12
C SER A 26 9.79 6.25 47.17
N THR A 27 10.44 6.81 46.14
CA THR A 27 11.06 8.14 45.95
C THR A 27 11.50 8.28 44.48
N ILE A 28 11.17 9.37 43.78
CA ILE A 28 11.94 9.81 42.60
C ILE A 28 12.66 11.11 42.95
N SER A 29 13.98 10.98 42.90
CA SER A 29 14.99 12.02 43.04
C SER A 29 14.80 13.13 42.01
N LYS A 30 14.79 14.36 42.52
CA LYS A 30 14.66 15.63 41.80
C LYS A 30 15.98 16.01 41.12
N ILE A 31 15.92 16.56 39.91
CA ILE A 31 16.98 17.40 39.32
C ILE A 31 16.47 18.86 39.39
N PRO A 32 17.29 19.84 39.82
CA PRO A 32 16.81 21.18 40.13
C PRO A 32 16.88 22.10 38.92
N THR A 33 15.78 22.78 38.62
CA THR A 33 15.81 24.00 37.80
C THR A 33 15.36 25.14 38.71
N GLN A 34 16.31 25.96 39.13
CA GLN A 34 16.04 27.16 39.92
C GLN A 34 15.32 28.19 39.04
N CYS A 35 14.10 28.55 39.41
CA CYS A 35 13.54 29.85 39.08
C CYS A 35 12.71 30.35 40.27
N SER A 36 13.04 31.56 40.69
CA SER A 36 12.63 32.19 41.93
C SER A 36 11.12 32.37 42.05
N SER A 37 10.63 32.12 43.26
CA SER A 37 9.22 32.19 43.66
C SER A 37 8.68 33.62 43.72
N SER A 38 7.53 33.85 43.10
CA SER A 38 6.54 34.84 43.55
C SER A 38 5.13 34.24 43.42
N SER A 39 4.64 33.75 44.56
CA SER A 39 3.25 33.68 45.05
C SER A 39 2.06 33.52 44.06
N ILE A 40 1.50 32.31 44.11
CA ILE A 40 0.12 31.86 43.89
C ILE A 40 -1.02 32.89 43.69
N THR A 41 -1.75 32.75 42.58
CA THR A 41 -3.22 32.65 42.60
C THR A 41 -3.68 31.52 41.68
N SER A 42 -4.61 30.73 42.20
CA SER A 42 -5.18 29.51 41.65
C SER A 42 -6.03 29.76 40.40
N THR A 43 -5.65 29.16 39.27
CA THR A 43 -6.61 28.77 38.23
C THR A 43 -6.02 27.58 37.47
N SER A 44 -6.78 26.49 37.39
CA SER A 44 -6.44 25.29 36.63
C SER A 44 -6.22 25.65 35.15
N ARG A 45 -4.96 25.87 34.75
CA ARG A 45 -4.59 26.04 33.34
C ARG A 45 -4.30 24.68 32.75
N ARG A 46 -5.35 24.02 32.25
CA ARG A 46 -5.22 22.99 31.23
C ARG A 46 -4.41 23.59 30.08
N THR A 47 -3.13 23.24 29.96
CA THR A 47 -2.32 23.55 28.77
C THR A 47 -2.69 22.60 27.64
N CYS A 48 -3.96 22.62 27.23
CA CYS A 48 -4.32 22.16 25.91
C CYS A 48 -3.78 23.21 24.94
N ARG A 49 -2.64 22.94 24.29
CA ARG A 49 -2.17 23.77 23.18
C ARG A 49 -3.30 23.79 22.15
N PRO A 50 -3.97 24.93 21.88
CA PRO A 50 -4.91 24.98 20.77
C PRO A 50 -4.11 24.71 19.50
N PHE A 51 -4.60 23.82 18.63
CA PHE A 51 -4.08 23.76 17.27
C PHE A 51 -4.22 25.17 16.67
N SER A 52 -3.10 25.77 16.27
CA SER A 52 -3.09 27.10 15.67
C SER A 52 -3.90 27.04 14.38
N SER A 53 -5.12 27.58 14.38
CA SER A 53 -5.99 27.69 13.20
C SER A 53 -5.67 28.91 12.35
N THR A 54 -4.77 29.78 12.82
CA THR A 54 -4.23 30.90 12.06
C THR A 54 -3.31 30.40 10.96
N VAL A 55 -3.55 30.88 9.75
CA VAL A 55 -2.72 30.61 8.57
C VAL A 55 -1.26 30.96 8.88
N ALA A 56 -0.39 29.95 8.90
CA ALA A 56 1.04 30.18 9.05
C ALA A 56 1.56 30.91 7.81
N SER A 57 2.34 31.97 8.03
CA SER A 57 2.99 32.71 6.93
C SER A 57 3.85 31.77 6.10
N GLN A 58 3.80 31.93 4.77
CA GLN A 58 4.53 31.08 3.84
C GLN A 58 6.04 31.30 4.00
N THR A 59 6.78 30.23 4.28
CA THR A 59 8.24 30.30 4.38
C THR A 59 8.87 30.43 2.99
N LYS A 60 10.10 30.94 2.91
CA LYS A 60 10.84 31.07 1.65
C LYS A 60 10.94 29.73 0.90
N LEU A 61 11.28 28.64 1.60
CA LEU A 61 11.35 27.30 1.02
C LEU A 61 10.01 26.83 0.45
N ARG A 62 8.90 27.19 1.12
CA ARG A 62 7.56 26.85 0.64
C ARG A 62 7.21 27.61 -0.63
N ASN A 63 7.59 28.89 -0.72
CA ASN A 63 7.43 29.67 -1.95
C ASN A 63 8.24 29.06 -3.10
N GLU A 64 9.52 28.72 -2.87
CA GLU A 64 10.39 28.08 -3.88
C GLU A 64 9.81 26.74 -4.37
N MET A 65 9.28 25.92 -3.45
CA MET A 65 8.59 24.68 -3.78
C MET A 65 7.40 24.93 -4.73
N PHE A 66 6.55 25.93 -4.42
CA PHE A 66 5.40 26.25 -5.28
C PHE A 66 5.82 26.84 -6.62
N THR A 67 6.90 27.62 -6.67
CA THR A 67 7.48 28.09 -7.93
C THR A 67 7.86 26.91 -8.83
N TRP A 68 8.50 25.86 -8.29
CA TRP A 68 8.82 24.67 -9.06
C TRP A 68 7.59 23.86 -9.48
N LEU A 69 6.64 23.63 -8.55
CA LEU A 69 5.42 22.87 -8.83
C LEU A 69 4.55 23.51 -9.92
N ASN A 70 4.50 24.85 -9.97
CA ASN A 70 3.73 25.59 -10.96
C ASN A 70 4.49 25.81 -12.28
N GLY A 71 5.81 25.63 -12.29
CA GLY A 71 6.66 25.71 -13.47
C GLY A 71 6.95 24.33 -14.05
N GLU A 72 8.19 23.88 -13.92
CA GLU A 72 8.68 22.60 -14.45
C GLU A 72 7.91 21.38 -13.91
N GLY A 73 7.56 21.39 -12.62
CA GLY A 73 6.83 20.30 -11.97
C GLY A 73 5.38 20.14 -12.44
N ALA A 74 4.82 21.12 -13.15
CA ALA A 74 3.44 21.08 -13.62
C ALA A 74 3.19 19.90 -14.60
N ALA A 75 4.21 19.46 -15.32
CA ALA A 75 4.15 18.31 -16.23
C ALA A 75 3.89 16.97 -15.51
N LEU A 76 4.21 16.88 -14.20
CA LEU A 76 4.02 15.68 -13.39
C LEU A 76 2.64 15.63 -12.72
N LYS A 77 1.81 16.67 -12.90
CA LYS A 77 0.51 16.76 -12.24
C LYS A 77 -0.45 15.66 -12.69
N ASN A 78 -0.39 15.30 -13.97
CA ASN A 78 -1.21 14.25 -14.57
C ASN A 78 -0.31 13.15 -15.14
N HIS A 79 -0.82 11.92 -15.15
CA HIS A 79 -0.15 10.81 -15.81
C HIS A 79 -0.26 10.95 -17.34
N ILE A 80 0.66 10.30 -18.05
CA ILE A 80 0.62 10.18 -19.51
C ILE A 80 -0.02 8.83 -19.84
N PRO A 81 -1.09 8.76 -20.65
CA PRO A 81 -1.70 7.49 -21.00
C PRO A 81 -0.69 6.62 -21.76
N GLY A 82 -0.53 5.38 -21.33
CA GLY A 82 0.34 4.40 -21.99
C GLY A 82 1.85 4.59 -21.76
N SER A 83 2.28 5.61 -21.01
CA SER A 83 3.70 5.84 -20.71
C SER A 83 3.93 6.18 -19.25
N THR A 84 5.12 5.89 -18.76
CA THR A 84 5.60 6.39 -17.48
C THR A 84 5.92 7.88 -17.58
N ASN A 85 5.62 8.64 -16.51
CA ASN A 85 5.93 10.07 -16.41
C ASN A 85 6.91 10.27 -15.24
N TYR A 86 8.20 10.10 -15.51
CA TYR A 86 9.25 10.16 -14.49
C TYR A 86 9.98 11.51 -14.47
N LEU A 87 10.54 11.86 -13.31
CA LEU A 87 11.28 13.12 -13.12
C LEU A 87 12.50 13.26 -14.05
N THR A 88 13.11 12.15 -14.42
CA THR A 88 14.27 12.09 -15.34
C THR A 88 13.92 12.60 -16.74
N GLN A 89 12.70 12.34 -17.22
CA GLN A 89 12.22 12.77 -18.54
C GLN A 89 12.16 14.29 -18.70
N ILE A 90 12.03 15.01 -17.58
CA ILE A 90 12.01 16.47 -17.56
C ILE A 90 13.42 17.02 -17.82
N LYS A 91 14.44 16.38 -17.25
CA LYS A 91 15.85 16.82 -17.34
C LYS A 91 16.53 16.44 -18.66
N GLU A 92 16.05 15.41 -19.33
CA GLU A 92 16.73 14.76 -20.47
C GLU A 92 16.13 15.12 -21.84
N ARG A 93 15.41 16.24 -21.98
CA ARG A 93 14.84 16.64 -23.29
C ARG A 93 15.87 16.95 -24.39
N ASP A 94 17.15 17.11 -24.04
CA ASP A 94 18.20 17.50 -25.00
C ASP A 94 19.14 16.35 -25.44
N GLU A 95 19.11 15.17 -24.79
CA GLU A 95 20.08 14.09 -25.04
C GLU A 95 19.42 12.68 -24.93
N GLN A 96 19.19 12.02 -26.07
CA GLN A 96 18.77 10.61 -26.27
C GLN A 96 17.60 9.97 -25.45
N PRO A 97 16.74 9.14 -26.09
CA PRO A 97 15.50 8.58 -25.48
C PRO A 97 15.70 7.48 -24.42
N VAL A 98 16.93 7.24 -23.92
CA VAL A 98 17.26 6.13 -22.99
C VAL A 98 16.74 6.38 -21.56
N GLY A 99 16.31 7.61 -21.26
CA GLY A 99 15.79 8.06 -19.97
C GLY A 99 14.40 7.63 -19.54
N ARG A 100 13.55 7.19 -20.48
CA ARG A 100 12.10 7.05 -20.22
C ARG A 100 11.75 6.07 -19.11
N THR A 101 12.67 5.17 -18.81
CA THR A 101 12.47 4.01 -17.94
C THR A 101 13.13 4.17 -16.57
N ARG A 102 13.76 5.32 -16.28
CA ARG A 102 14.51 5.54 -15.02
C ARG A 102 13.71 6.44 -14.09
N PRO A 103 13.13 5.95 -12.99
CA PRO A 103 12.34 6.80 -12.10
C PRO A 103 13.20 7.74 -11.24
N PHE A 104 14.45 7.36 -10.95
CA PHE A 104 15.30 8.10 -10.01
C PHE A 104 16.49 8.75 -10.72
N PRO A 105 16.68 10.08 -10.61
CA PRO A 105 17.78 10.76 -11.29
C PRO A 105 19.16 10.40 -10.72
N LEU A 106 19.25 10.09 -9.42
CA LEU A 106 20.53 9.79 -8.76
C LEU A 106 20.87 8.29 -8.74
N ASN A 107 19.91 7.41 -9.03
CA ASN A 107 20.13 5.97 -9.07
C ASN A 107 19.98 5.47 -10.50
N GLN A 108 21.12 5.38 -11.20
CA GLN A 108 21.18 4.92 -12.58
C GLN A 108 21.00 3.40 -12.73
N ASN A 109 21.14 2.62 -11.67
CA ASN A 109 21.00 1.16 -11.77
C ASN A 109 19.53 0.73 -11.79
N PHE A 110 18.65 1.57 -11.25
CA PHE A 110 17.23 1.22 -11.16
C PHE A 110 16.45 1.67 -12.40
N VAL A 111 15.84 0.70 -13.07
CA VAL A 111 15.07 0.88 -14.30
C VAL A 111 13.72 0.17 -14.13
N SER A 112 12.62 0.83 -14.53
CA SER A 112 11.28 0.27 -14.47
C SER A 112 11.05 -0.78 -15.58
N GLU A 113 10.98 -2.06 -15.23
CA GLU A 113 10.72 -3.11 -16.22
C GLU A 113 9.33 -2.99 -16.85
N SER A 114 9.20 -3.50 -18.08
CA SER A 114 7.91 -3.59 -18.75
C SER A 114 6.99 -4.58 -18.03
N ILE A 115 5.76 -4.14 -17.80
CA ILE A 115 4.71 -5.01 -17.24
C ILE A 115 4.09 -5.89 -18.32
N LEU A 116 3.46 -6.99 -17.90
CA LEU A 116 2.80 -7.92 -18.80
C LEU A 116 1.53 -7.26 -19.37
N SER A 117 1.40 -7.21 -20.70
CA SER A 117 0.19 -6.68 -21.33
C SER A 117 -1.02 -7.58 -21.03
N GLU A 118 -2.22 -7.00 -21.07
CA GLU A 118 -3.46 -7.72 -20.82
C GLU A 118 -3.67 -8.87 -21.82
N GLU A 119 -3.35 -8.63 -23.10
CA GLU A 119 -3.41 -9.64 -24.16
C GLU A 119 -2.49 -10.83 -23.85
N LEU A 120 -1.24 -10.56 -23.48
CA LEU A 120 -0.27 -11.61 -23.16
C LEU A 120 -0.65 -12.36 -21.87
N ARG A 121 -1.25 -11.67 -20.90
CA ARG A 121 -1.82 -12.31 -19.70
C ARG A 121 -2.91 -13.32 -20.04
N ASN A 122 -3.81 -12.94 -20.95
CA ASN A 122 -4.91 -13.81 -21.40
C ASN A 122 -4.38 -15.01 -22.18
N GLU A 123 -3.39 -14.80 -23.04
CA GLU A 123 -2.72 -15.86 -23.80
C GLU A 123 -2.03 -16.89 -22.88
N ILE A 124 -1.29 -16.43 -21.86
CA ILE A 124 -0.66 -17.31 -20.87
C ILE A 124 -1.72 -18.18 -20.19
N TYR A 125 -2.84 -17.57 -19.79
CA TYR A 125 -3.91 -18.30 -19.11
C TYR A 125 -4.55 -19.35 -20.01
N ASP A 126 -4.85 -19.01 -21.27
CA ASP A 126 -5.45 -19.92 -22.25
C ASP A 126 -4.55 -21.14 -22.50
N ARG A 127 -3.25 -20.91 -22.76
CA ARG A 127 -2.29 -21.99 -23.02
C ARG A 127 -2.13 -22.96 -21.84
N VAL A 128 -2.08 -22.45 -20.62
CA VAL A 128 -1.87 -23.28 -19.42
C VAL A 128 -3.15 -24.00 -19.01
N VAL A 129 -4.29 -23.30 -18.98
CA VAL A 129 -5.53 -23.82 -18.39
C VAL A 129 -6.38 -24.56 -19.42
N ASN A 130 -6.54 -24.00 -20.62
CA ASN A 130 -7.42 -24.56 -21.66
C ASN A 130 -6.65 -25.53 -22.56
N GLN A 131 -5.46 -25.15 -23.05
CA GLN A 131 -4.63 -26.00 -23.91
C GLN A 131 -3.76 -27.02 -23.13
N LYS A 132 -3.78 -26.97 -21.79
CA LYS A 132 -3.04 -27.87 -20.88
C LYS A 132 -1.53 -27.98 -21.16
N LYS A 133 -0.92 -26.91 -21.68
CA LYS A 133 0.54 -26.87 -21.88
C LYS A 133 1.25 -26.74 -20.52
N SER A 134 2.43 -27.37 -20.42
CA SER A 134 3.23 -27.27 -19.19
C SER A 134 3.72 -25.84 -18.97
N VAL A 135 3.80 -25.42 -17.70
CA VAL A 135 4.30 -24.10 -17.30
C VAL A 135 5.70 -23.82 -17.87
N ARG A 136 6.55 -24.87 -17.93
CA ARG A 136 7.90 -24.77 -18.48
C ARG A 136 7.91 -24.51 -19.98
N ALA A 137 7.04 -25.19 -20.74
CA ALA A 137 6.91 -24.95 -22.18
C ALA A 137 6.44 -23.52 -22.47
N VAL A 138 5.37 -23.07 -21.79
CA VAL A 138 4.83 -21.71 -21.96
C VAL A 138 5.84 -20.63 -21.58
N SER A 139 6.66 -20.86 -20.55
CA SER A 139 7.73 -19.97 -20.12
C SER A 139 8.78 -19.75 -21.21
N VAL A 140 9.23 -20.82 -21.85
CA VAL A 140 10.21 -20.76 -22.95
C VAL A 140 9.60 -20.13 -24.19
N ASP A 141 8.37 -20.52 -24.56
CA ASP A 141 7.69 -20.02 -25.77
C ASP A 141 7.43 -18.52 -25.74
N LEU A 142 7.08 -17.97 -24.56
CA LEU A 142 6.71 -16.57 -24.39
C LEU A 142 7.81 -15.72 -23.74
N GLY A 143 8.93 -16.32 -23.35
CA GLY A 143 10.05 -15.62 -22.69
C GLY A 143 9.70 -15.04 -21.32
N VAL A 144 8.75 -15.66 -20.60
CA VAL A 144 8.30 -15.20 -19.28
C VAL A 144 8.77 -16.17 -18.21
N ASP A 145 9.31 -15.67 -17.11
CA ASP A 145 9.76 -16.51 -16.00
C ASP A 145 8.65 -17.44 -15.48
N MET A 146 9.02 -18.69 -15.18
CA MET A 146 8.09 -19.70 -14.65
C MET A 146 7.33 -19.23 -13.40
N ARG A 147 8.03 -18.50 -12.49
CA ARG A 147 7.42 -17.94 -11.28
C ARG A 147 6.35 -16.90 -11.61
N ARG A 148 6.57 -16.11 -12.67
CA ARG A 148 5.64 -15.08 -13.14
C ARG A 148 4.43 -15.71 -13.82
N VAL A 149 4.62 -16.75 -14.64
CA VAL A 149 3.52 -17.53 -15.23
C VAL A 149 2.59 -18.09 -14.15
N GLY A 150 3.14 -18.73 -13.12
CA GLY A 150 2.32 -19.26 -12.02
C GLY A 150 1.59 -18.19 -11.21
N ALA A 151 2.19 -17.01 -11.04
CA ALA A 151 1.51 -15.87 -10.41
C ALA A 151 0.35 -15.34 -11.26
N VAL A 152 0.54 -15.23 -12.58
CA VAL A 152 -0.48 -14.79 -13.53
C VAL A 152 -1.72 -15.68 -13.45
N VAL A 153 -1.55 -17.00 -13.53
CA VAL A 153 -2.68 -17.95 -13.47
C VAL A 153 -3.46 -17.79 -12.18
N ARG A 154 -2.78 -17.73 -11.03
CA ARG A 154 -3.43 -17.52 -9.72
C ARG A 154 -4.24 -16.23 -9.66
N LEU A 155 -3.68 -15.11 -10.16
CA LEU A 155 -4.37 -13.82 -10.15
C LEU A 155 -5.57 -13.79 -11.11
N VAL A 156 -5.48 -14.44 -12.28
CA VAL A 156 -6.61 -14.54 -13.22
C VAL A 156 -7.76 -15.35 -12.62
N GLU A 157 -7.46 -16.47 -11.95
CA GLU A 157 -8.51 -17.25 -11.28
C GLU A 157 -9.19 -16.49 -10.16
N LEU A 158 -8.41 -15.75 -9.35
CA LEU A 158 -8.97 -14.87 -8.32
C LEU A 158 -9.87 -13.79 -8.93
N GLU A 159 -9.46 -13.16 -10.04
CA GLU A 159 -10.27 -12.17 -10.72
C GLU A 159 -11.58 -12.77 -11.27
N LYS A 160 -11.54 -13.99 -11.82
CA LYS A 160 -12.76 -14.70 -12.27
C LYS A 160 -13.70 -14.98 -11.10
N ARG A 161 -13.18 -15.47 -9.98
CA ARG A 161 -13.98 -15.70 -8.76
C ARG A 161 -14.54 -14.39 -8.23
N GLN A 162 -13.75 -13.32 -8.24
CA GLN A 162 -14.21 -12.00 -7.85
C GLN A 162 -15.36 -11.54 -8.75
N LYS A 163 -15.23 -11.62 -10.08
CA LYS A 163 -16.29 -11.27 -11.04
C LYS A 163 -17.56 -12.11 -10.85
N GLN A 164 -17.43 -13.39 -10.50
CA GLN A 164 -18.55 -14.29 -10.20
C GLN A 164 -19.22 -13.94 -8.85
N GLN A 165 -18.43 -13.56 -7.86
CA GLN A 165 -18.90 -13.15 -6.53
C GLN A 165 -19.34 -11.68 -6.46
N VAL A 166 -19.09 -10.88 -7.50
CA VAL A 166 -19.71 -9.56 -7.71
C VAL A 166 -21.18 -9.78 -8.09
N CYS A 167 -21.91 -10.43 -7.19
CA CYS A 167 -23.11 -9.88 -6.59
C CYS A 167 -22.94 -8.36 -6.50
N VAL A 168 -23.75 -7.66 -7.30
CA VAL A 168 -24.00 -6.21 -7.44
C VAL A 168 -23.04 -5.21 -6.76
N PRO A 169 -22.70 -4.10 -7.43
CA PRO A 169 -21.97 -3.01 -6.81
C PRO A 169 -22.63 -2.60 -5.48
N LEU A 170 -21.81 -2.37 -4.44
CA LEU A 170 -22.24 -1.88 -3.11
C LEU A 170 -23.04 -0.57 -3.12
N PHE A 171 -23.32 0.00 -4.30
CA PHE A 171 -24.22 1.13 -4.50
C PHE A 171 -25.69 0.76 -4.75
N PHE A 172 -26.04 -0.52 -4.92
CA PHE A 172 -27.44 -0.93 -5.22
C PHE A 172 -28.15 -1.70 -4.08
N ILE A 173 -27.46 -2.06 -2.99
CA ILE A 173 -28.05 -2.79 -1.84
C ILE A 173 -28.74 -1.83 -0.84
N SER A 174 -29.39 -0.77 -1.33
CA SER A 174 -30.33 0.00 -0.51
C SER A 174 -31.72 0.07 -1.11
N LEU A 175 -31.94 -0.46 -2.31
CA LEU A 175 -33.22 -0.30 -3.02
C LEU A 175 -33.76 -1.54 -3.74
N LEU A 176 -33.25 -2.75 -3.48
CA LEU A 176 -33.82 -3.98 -4.05
C LEU A 176 -34.36 -4.92 -2.98
N ASP A 177 -35.61 -5.29 -3.22
CA ASP A 177 -36.47 -6.25 -2.53
C ASP A 177 -35.73 -7.50 -2.01
N PRO A 178 -35.86 -7.87 -0.72
CA PRO A 178 -35.24 -9.06 -0.14
C PRO A 178 -35.68 -10.40 -0.77
N ALA A 179 -36.66 -10.39 -1.68
CA ALA A 179 -37.16 -11.59 -2.35
C ALA A 179 -36.28 -12.12 -3.52
N GLN A 180 -35.29 -11.36 -4.00
CA GLN A 180 -34.43 -11.76 -5.12
C GLN A 180 -32.94 -11.82 -4.74
N ALA A 181 -32.61 -12.38 -3.57
CA ALA A 181 -31.23 -12.68 -3.23
C ALA A 181 -30.71 -13.83 -4.13
N PRO A 182 -29.63 -13.65 -4.90
CA PRO A 182 -28.98 -14.78 -5.57
C PRO A 182 -28.52 -15.78 -4.49
N PRO A 183 -28.58 -17.10 -4.77
CA PRO A 183 -28.23 -18.10 -3.78
C PRO A 183 -26.81 -17.83 -3.26
N ARG A 184 -26.68 -17.68 -1.94
CA ARG A 184 -25.37 -17.69 -1.29
C ARG A 184 -24.64 -18.93 -1.78
N CYS A 185 -23.47 -18.75 -2.40
CA CYS A 185 -22.59 -19.87 -2.73
C CYS A 185 -22.23 -20.57 -1.42
N ASN A 186 -22.87 -21.70 -1.16
CA ASN A 186 -22.48 -22.60 -0.08
C ASN A 186 -21.10 -23.16 -0.45
N ASP A 187 -20.11 -22.91 0.40
CA ASP A 187 -18.70 -23.28 0.21
C ASP A 187 -18.42 -24.80 0.32
N GLU A 188 -19.43 -25.67 0.38
CA GLU A 188 -19.23 -27.10 0.70
C GLU A 188 -19.15 -28.08 -0.48
N THR A 189 -19.41 -27.66 -1.72
CA THR A 189 -19.48 -28.65 -2.84
C THR A 189 -18.19 -28.75 -3.67
N ILE A 190 -17.21 -27.85 -3.51
CA ILE A 190 -16.03 -27.79 -4.41
C ILE A 190 -14.80 -28.55 -3.87
N ILE A 191 -14.82 -29.07 -2.64
CA ILE A 191 -13.74 -29.94 -2.14
C ILE A 191 -13.94 -31.41 -2.56
N LYS A 192 -15.14 -31.81 -2.98
CA LYS A 192 -15.41 -33.21 -3.37
C LYS A 192 -15.07 -33.54 -4.83
N SER A 193 -14.81 -32.56 -5.70
CA SER A 193 -14.47 -32.82 -7.12
C SER A 193 -12.98 -32.93 -7.41
N ILE A 194 -12.10 -32.48 -6.49
CA ILE A 194 -10.63 -32.58 -6.67
C ILE A 194 -10.11 -33.96 -6.26
N SER A 195 -10.82 -34.70 -5.40
CA SER A 195 -10.42 -36.04 -4.94
C SER A 195 -10.68 -37.17 -5.96
N LEU A 196 -11.41 -36.90 -7.05
CA LEU A 196 -11.89 -37.96 -7.96
C LEU A 196 -11.08 -38.12 -9.27
N TYR A 197 -9.95 -37.42 -9.43
CA TYR A 197 -9.10 -37.53 -10.62
C TYR A 197 -7.61 -37.80 -10.32
N ASP A 198 -7.31 -38.47 -9.20
CA ASP A 198 -5.93 -38.92 -8.87
C ASP A 198 -5.86 -40.44 -8.56
N LEU A 199 -6.73 -41.23 -9.19
CA LEU A 199 -6.65 -42.70 -9.08
C LEU A 199 -7.10 -43.41 -10.36
N VAL A 200 -6.39 -43.19 -11.48
CA VAL A 200 -6.04 -44.20 -12.51
C VAL A 200 -4.74 -43.76 -13.17
#